data_AF-A0A963B880-F1
#
_entry.id   AF-A0A963B880-F1
#
_cell.length_a   1.000
_cell.length_b   1.000
_cell.length_c   1.000
_cell.angle_alpha   90.00
_cell.angle_beta   90.00
_cell.angle_gamma   90.00
#
_symmetry.space_group_name_H-M   'P 1'
#
loop_
_entity.id
_entity.type
_entity.pdbx_description
1 polymer ?
#
loop_
_entity_poly.entity_id
_entity_poly.type
_entity_poly.pdbx_seq_one_letter_code
_entity_poly.pdbx_strand_id
1 'polypeptide(L)'
;MTLDSYLELFTTLYGWAFYGVLWDLLVGTGIVYLPFLGILIDNWREPAQGVEFGTVTGLSLRRMEIDLFLALLVVVLVGQPAALTPLNAGTLSYAPPPRLNDPAPATATIAAPQSTYGTTGFNGSPATVNIPVWWYAVLAMTSGFNHAAIEGLPSASDMRTFEQQARLATIADPRLRQEVSEFFSQCFIPARSRFQDEQPGVAAVTALLTTYGADDPDWMGSHVYRDTAGYYDTLRPANQIPGWAYNAARDTEYDPASPPAWGKPTCKQWWGDGTIGLRKKLIDEADATSAGFSGLVVAVAPALAGEQQHDAVARTVLTNSPPSWSNNDLVANNTGSTGLLSTAENIVKGGLAAGGVLTASALFSVTITAVLQALPMVQAVLLLGIYALLPMIVVLSRYSLSMMVVGAMAVFTVKFWSVLWYL
;
A
#
# COMPACT_ATOMS: atom_id res chain seq x y z
N MET A 1 -8.05 -22.32 5.23
CA MET A 1 -6.98 -21.54 5.89
C MET A 1 -6.83 -20.25 5.13
N THR A 2 -6.86 -19.12 5.83
CA THR A 2 -6.62 -17.81 5.23
C THR A 2 -5.12 -17.54 5.15
N LEU A 3 -4.67 -16.95 4.06
CA LEU A 3 -3.28 -16.53 3.85
C LEU A 3 -3.17 -15.01 3.88
N ASP A 4 -1.95 -14.49 3.80
CA ASP A 4 -1.69 -13.06 3.98
C ASP A 4 -1.34 -12.35 2.65
N SER A 5 -1.16 -13.10 1.55
CA SER A 5 -0.79 -12.56 0.23
C SER A 5 -1.24 -13.45 -0.92
N TYR A 6 -1.50 -12.85 -2.09
CA TYR A 6 -1.77 -13.57 -3.34
C TYR A 6 -0.65 -14.53 -3.73
N LEU A 7 0.61 -14.14 -3.50
CA LEU A 7 1.77 -14.98 -3.83
C LEU A 7 1.86 -16.20 -2.92
N GLU A 8 1.44 -16.04 -1.66
CA GLU A 8 1.51 -17.09 -0.65
C GLU A 8 0.60 -18.29 -0.96
N LEU A 9 -0.52 -18.06 -1.67
CA LEU A 9 -1.39 -19.12 -2.18
C LEU A 9 -0.60 -20.17 -2.96
N PHE A 10 0.34 -19.72 -3.79
CA PHE A 10 1.16 -20.59 -4.63
C PHE A 10 2.39 -21.09 -3.89
N THR A 11 3.11 -20.19 -3.23
CA THR A 11 4.39 -20.55 -2.60
C THR A 11 4.23 -21.53 -1.44
N THR A 12 3.11 -21.48 -0.72
CA THR A 12 2.83 -22.47 0.33
C THR A 12 2.72 -23.87 -0.25
N LEU A 13 1.96 -24.05 -1.33
CA LEU A 13 1.81 -25.37 -1.98
C LEU A 13 3.13 -25.87 -2.56
N TYR A 14 3.87 -25.01 -3.26
CA TYR A 14 5.18 -25.39 -3.80
C TYR A 14 6.16 -25.74 -2.68
N GLY A 15 6.17 -25.01 -1.57
CA GLY A 15 7.06 -25.27 -0.44
C GLY A 15 6.83 -26.65 0.17
N TRP A 16 5.57 -27.03 0.35
CA TRP A 16 5.20 -28.36 0.82
C TRP A 16 5.40 -29.46 -0.22
N ALA A 17 5.26 -29.16 -1.51
CA ALA A 17 5.58 -30.11 -2.56
C ALA A 17 7.09 -30.43 -2.57
N PHE A 18 7.94 -29.39 -2.46
CA PHE A 18 9.38 -29.57 -2.30
C PHE A 18 9.74 -30.30 -1.01
N TYR A 19 9.04 -30.02 0.10
CA TYR A 19 9.18 -30.78 1.34
C TYR A 19 8.98 -32.28 1.10
N GLY A 20 7.90 -32.67 0.43
CA GLY A 20 7.61 -34.06 0.12
C GLY A 20 8.70 -34.73 -0.72
N VAL A 21 9.14 -34.06 -1.79
CA VAL A 21 10.23 -34.56 -2.64
C VAL A 21 11.53 -34.75 -1.86
N LEU A 22 11.92 -33.78 -1.03
CA LEU A 22 13.14 -33.88 -0.23
C LEU A 22 13.03 -34.96 0.85
N TRP A 23 11.87 -35.11 1.48
CA TRP A 23 11.62 -36.19 2.43
C TRP A 23 11.75 -37.56 1.77
N ASP A 24 11.14 -37.76 0.60
CA ASP A 24 11.23 -39.01 -0.15
C ASP A 24 12.68 -39.34 -0.56
N LEU A 25 13.48 -38.32 -0.93
CA LEU A 25 14.91 -38.48 -1.18
C LEU A 25 15.69 -38.87 0.08
N LEU A 26 15.39 -38.26 1.23
CA LEU A 26 16.03 -38.60 2.51
C LEU A 26 15.68 -40.03 2.95
N VAL A 27 14.43 -40.47 2.72
CA VAL A 27 14.00 -41.84 2.98
C VAL A 27 14.68 -42.81 2.01
N GLY A 28 14.69 -42.51 0.71
CA GLY A 28 15.28 -43.34 -0.33
C GLY A 28 16.80 -43.51 -0.20
N THR A 29 17.50 -42.49 0.29
CA THR A 29 18.94 -42.56 0.61
C THR A 29 19.24 -43.16 1.98
N GLY A 30 18.23 -43.35 2.82
CA GLY A 30 18.37 -43.88 4.18
C GLY A 30 18.97 -42.89 5.19
N ILE A 31 19.17 -41.61 4.82
CA ILE A 31 19.71 -40.58 5.71
C ILE A 31 18.78 -40.36 6.93
N VAL A 32 17.47 -40.55 6.76
CA VAL A 32 16.45 -40.51 7.84
C VAL A 32 16.79 -41.47 8.99
N TYR A 33 17.50 -42.56 8.74
CA TYR A 33 17.83 -43.54 9.78
C TYR A 33 19.10 -43.19 10.57
N LEU A 34 19.95 -42.28 10.07
CA LEU A 34 21.22 -41.93 10.73
C LEU A 34 21.04 -41.36 12.15
N PRO A 35 20.06 -40.48 12.42
CA PRO A 35 19.86 -39.99 13.78
C PRO A 35 19.49 -41.08 14.78
N PHE A 36 18.71 -42.08 14.36
CA PHE A 36 18.37 -43.21 15.24
C PHE A 36 19.62 -44.03 15.61
N LEU A 37 20.52 -44.24 14.66
CA LEU A 37 21.83 -44.84 14.95
C LEU A 37 22.65 -43.96 15.90
N GLY A 38 22.63 -42.64 15.71
CA GLY A 38 23.28 -41.68 16.61
C GLY A 38 22.76 -41.80 18.05
N ILE A 39 21.44 -41.82 18.24
CA ILE A 39 20.79 -41.97 19.56
C ILE A 39 21.19 -43.29 20.22
N LEU A 40 21.27 -44.38 19.44
CA LEU A 40 21.67 -45.70 19.93
C LEU A 40 23.15 -45.72 20.36
N ILE A 41 24.04 -45.12 19.56
CA ILE A 41 25.46 -45.00 19.88
C ILE A 41 25.67 -44.16 21.14
N ASP A 42 24.99 -43.01 21.25
CA ASP A 42 25.14 -42.10 22.39
C ASP A 42 24.67 -42.77 23.69
N ASN A 43 23.51 -43.44 23.65
CA ASN A 43 22.97 -44.18 24.81
C ASN A 43 23.79 -45.44 25.17
N TRP A 44 24.56 -46.01 24.23
CA TRP A 44 25.50 -47.11 24.52
C TRP A 44 26.85 -46.60 25.05
N ARG A 45 27.33 -45.46 24.54
CA ARG A 45 28.63 -44.88 24.90
C ARG A 45 28.63 -44.23 26.28
N GLU A 46 27.58 -43.47 26.61
CA GLU A 46 27.51 -42.74 27.90
C GLU A 46 27.65 -43.67 29.13
N PRO A 47 26.97 -44.84 29.21
CA PRO A 47 27.13 -45.77 30.33
C PRO A 47 28.48 -46.47 30.34
N ALA A 48 29.07 -46.74 29.17
CA ALA A 48 30.38 -47.40 29.06
C ALA A 48 31.54 -46.52 29.56
N GLN A 49 31.34 -45.20 29.62
CA GLN A 49 32.29 -44.23 30.17
C GLN A 49 32.03 -43.88 31.65
N GLY A 50 30.90 -44.32 32.22
CA GLY A 50 30.53 -44.11 33.62
C GLY A 50 31.24 -45.07 34.58
N VAL A 51 31.75 -44.56 35.70
CA VAL A 51 32.62 -45.29 36.65
C VAL A 51 31.84 -46.23 37.60
N GLU A 52 30.50 -46.22 37.60
CA GLU A 52 29.66 -47.00 38.54
C GLU A 52 28.80 -48.06 37.83
N PHE A 53 29.28 -49.30 37.84
CA PHE A 53 28.70 -50.44 37.11
C PHE A 53 27.56 -51.18 37.84
N GLY A 54 27.07 -50.69 38.99
CA GLY A 54 26.25 -51.51 39.91
C GLY A 54 24.73 -51.43 39.73
N THR A 55 24.17 -50.27 39.37
CA THR A 55 22.70 -50.01 39.37
C THR A 55 22.19 -49.30 38.12
N VAL A 56 23.05 -49.04 37.14
CA VAL A 56 22.81 -48.09 36.03
C VAL A 56 22.20 -48.76 34.77
N THR A 57 22.22 -50.10 34.67
CA THR A 57 21.77 -50.82 33.47
C THR A 57 20.26 -50.66 33.20
N GLY A 58 19.42 -50.72 34.24
CA GLY A 58 17.97 -50.52 34.09
C GLY A 58 17.58 -49.08 33.76
N LEU A 59 18.32 -48.10 34.29
CA LEU A 59 18.10 -46.67 34.02
C LEU A 59 18.54 -46.28 32.60
N SER A 60 19.66 -46.85 32.12
CA SER A 60 20.15 -46.64 30.74
C SER A 60 19.20 -47.21 29.70
N LEU A 61 18.67 -48.43 29.91
CA LEU A 61 17.66 -49.02 29.01
C LEU A 61 16.39 -48.16 28.90
N ARG A 62 15.88 -47.68 30.04
CA ARG A 62 14.68 -46.84 30.05
C ARG A 62 14.90 -45.48 29.39
N ARG A 63 16.10 -44.90 29.53
CA ARG A 63 16.46 -43.65 28.85
C ARG A 63 16.53 -43.85 27.33
N MET A 64 17.16 -44.93 26.86
CA MET A 64 17.20 -45.29 25.45
C MET A 64 15.79 -45.50 24.87
N GLU A 65 14.91 -46.20 25.60
CA GLU A 65 13.53 -46.41 25.19
C GLU A 65 12.78 -45.08 25.02
N ILE A 66 12.93 -44.16 25.96
CA ILE A 66 12.30 -42.83 25.90
C ILE A 66 12.84 -42.02 24.72
N ASP A 67 14.17 -41.96 24.53
CA ASP A 67 14.78 -41.18 23.46
C ASP A 67 14.38 -41.72 22.08
N LEU A 68 14.33 -43.04 21.92
CA LEU A 68 13.91 -43.68 20.67
C LEU A 68 12.41 -43.51 20.42
N PHE A 69 11.58 -43.60 21.46
CA PHE A 69 10.14 -43.33 21.37
C PHE A 69 9.85 -41.88 20.98
N LEU A 70 10.55 -40.92 21.60
CA LEU A 70 10.43 -39.50 21.27
C LEU A 70 10.87 -39.23 19.82
N ALA A 71 12.00 -39.80 19.39
CA ALA A 71 12.46 -39.66 18.01
C ALA A 71 11.46 -40.25 16.99
N LEU A 72 10.88 -41.43 17.29
CA LEU A 72 9.84 -42.03 16.46
C LEU A 72 8.60 -41.14 16.39
N LEU A 73 8.13 -40.62 17.53
CA LEU A 73 6.98 -39.72 17.61
C LEU A 73 7.20 -38.45 16.77
N VAL A 74 8.40 -37.86 16.85
CA VAL A 74 8.78 -36.68 16.05
C VAL A 74 8.78 -37.02 14.55
N VAL A 75 9.35 -38.15 14.14
CA VAL A 75 9.33 -38.56 12.72
C VAL A 75 7.89 -38.73 12.20
N VAL A 76 7.02 -39.35 12.99
CA VAL A 76 5.62 -39.60 12.58
C VAL A 76 4.82 -38.29 12.49
N LEU A 77 4.99 -37.38 13.45
CA LEU A 77 4.20 -36.14 13.50
C LEU A 77 4.75 -35.04 12.59
N VAL A 78 6.07 -34.96 12.44
CA VAL A 78 6.78 -33.80 11.89
C VAL A 78 7.50 -34.15 10.60
N GLY A 79 8.03 -35.37 10.49
CA GLY A 79 8.84 -35.81 9.37
C GLY A 79 7.97 -36.29 8.20
N GLN A 80 7.16 -37.32 8.43
CA GLN A 80 6.45 -37.99 7.36
C GLN A 80 5.22 -37.19 6.88
N PRO A 81 5.11 -36.89 5.58
CA PRO A 81 3.87 -36.41 4.99
C PRO A 81 2.73 -37.42 5.22
N ALA A 82 1.69 -37.02 5.94
CA ALA A 82 0.58 -37.90 6.25
C ALA A 82 -0.52 -37.76 5.20
N ALA A 83 -0.98 -38.87 4.64
CA ALA A 83 -2.13 -38.89 3.73
C ALA A 83 -3.45 -38.45 4.39
N LEU A 84 -3.48 -38.42 5.73
CA LEU A 84 -4.61 -37.96 6.54
C LEU A 84 -4.74 -36.43 6.58
N THR A 85 -3.70 -35.69 6.20
CA THR A 85 -3.66 -34.22 6.19
C THR A 85 -3.33 -33.68 4.79
N PRO A 86 -4.21 -33.90 3.79
CA PRO A 86 -4.04 -33.32 2.47
C PRO A 86 -4.35 -31.81 2.54
N LEU A 87 -3.37 -31.00 2.18
CA LEU A 87 -3.57 -29.58 1.92
C LEU A 87 -4.12 -29.40 0.51
N ASN A 88 -5.39 -29.07 0.42
CA ASN A 88 -6.08 -28.85 -0.85
C ASN A 88 -5.95 -27.40 -1.30
N ALA A 89 -5.66 -27.18 -2.57
CA ALA A 89 -5.61 -25.85 -3.16
C ALA A 89 -6.95 -25.09 -2.99
N GLY A 90 -8.08 -25.80 -2.99
CA GLY A 90 -9.41 -25.20 -2.82
C GLY A 90 -9.74 -24.72 -1.40
N THR A 91 -8.96 -25.10 -0.38
CA THR A 91 -9.19 -24.66 1.01
C THR A 91 -8.28 -23.49 1.43
N LEU A 92 -7.39 -23.07 0.53
CA LEU A 92 -6.54 -21.89 0.69
C LEU A 92 -7.24 -20.68 0.07
N SER A 93 -7.40 -19.63 0.86
CA SER A 93 -8.03 -18.40 0.43
C SER A 93 -7.27 -17.18 0.93
N TYR A 94 -7.29 -16.11 0.15
CA TYR A 94 -6.82 -14.80 0.56
C TYR A 94 -7.93 -13.79 0.32
N ALA A 95 -8.42 -13.16 1.39
CA ALA A 95 -9.32 -12.02 1.29
C ALA A 95 -8.46 -10.75 1.37
N PRO A 96 -8.35 -9.97 0.27
CA PRO A 96 -7.63 -8.70 0.33
C PRO A 96 -8.35 -7.75 1.28
N PRO A 97 -7.65 -6.81 1.93
CA PRO A 97 -8.32 -5.80 2.72
C PRO A 97 -9.28 -4.99 1.82
N PRO A 98 -10.48 -4.64 2.32
CA PRO A 98 -11.41 -3.78 1.60
C PRO A 98 -10.71 -2.53 1.10
N ARG A 99 -10.95 -2.17 -0.15
CA ARG A 99 -10.49 -0.90 -0.73
C ARG A 99 -11.73 -0.13 -1.15
N LEU A 100 -11.67 1.19 -1.20
CA LEU A 100 -12.85 1.99 -1.54
C LEU A 100 -13.44 1.67 -2.93
N ASN A 101 -12.59 1.26 -3.88
CA ASN A 101 -13.01 0.85 -5.22
C ASN A 101 -13.55 -0.58 -5.30
N ASP A 102 -13.38 -1.37 -4.23
CA ASP A 102 -13.90 -2.72 -4.08
C ASP A 102 -14.19 -3.00 -2.59
N PRO A 103 -15.36 -2.56 -2.08
CA PRO A 103 -15.72 -2.66 -0.66
C PRO A 103 -15.89 -4.09 -0.17
N ALA A 104 -16.07 -5.04 -1.10
CA ALA A 104 -16.22 -6.46 -0.84
C ALA A 104 -15.30 -7.25 -1.79
N PRO A 105 -13.97 -7.15 -1.59
CA PRO A 105 -13.03 -7.70 -2.55
C PRO A 105 -13.20 -9.21 -2.65
N ALA A 106 -13.26 -9.68 -3.90
CA ALA A 106 -13.45 -11.09 -4.18
C ALA A 106 -12.33 -11.91 -3.52
N THR A 107 -12.72 -12.93 -2.76
CA THR A 107 -11.75 -13.83 -2.13
C THR A 107 -10.95 -14.54 -3.20
N ALA A 108 -9.63 -14.31 -3.21
CA ALA A 108 -8.73 -14.95 -4.13
C ALA A 108 -8.48 -16.39 -3.69
N THR A 109 -8.58 -17.30 -4.67
CA THR A 109 -8.27 -18.72 -4.50
C THR A 109 -7.35 -19.13 -5.63
N ILE A 110 -6.73 -20.30 -5.54
CA ILE A 110 -5.81 -20.77 -6.60
C ILE A 110 -6.52 -20.95 -7.95
N ALA A 111 -7.81 -21.32 -7.93
CA ALA A 111 -8.64 -21.42 -9.14
C ALA A 111 -9.06 -20.05 -9.71
N ALA A 112 -9.16 -19.03 -8.86
CA ALA A 112 -9.49 -17.65 -9.24
C ALA A 112 -8.55 -16.66 -8.52
N PRO A 113 -7.28 -16.57 -8.96
CA PRO A 113 -6.23 -15.94 -8.18
C PRO A 113 -6.24 -14.41 -8.17
N GLN A 114 -7.15 -13.78 -8.93
CA GLN A 114 -7.32 -12.32 -9.05
C GLN A 114 -5.99 -11.55 -9.29
N SER A 115 -4.96 -12.25 -9.75
CA SER A 115 -3.59 -11.76 -9.89
C SER A 115 -2.88 -12.50 -11.03
N THR A 116 -1.84 -11.87 -11.59
CA THR A 116 -1.05 -12.46 -12.68
C THR A 116 -0.23 -13.68 -12.25
N TYR A 117 0.02 -13.86 -10.95
CA TYR A 117 0.80 -14.98 -10.40
C TYR A 117 0.23 -16.35 -10.79
N GLY A 118 -1.09 -16.53 -10.78
CA GLY A 118 -1.70 -17.82 -11.13
C GLY A 118 -1.92 -18.04 -12.63
N THR A 119 -1.83 -16.99 -13.45
CA THR A 119 -2.05 -17.08 -14.90
C THR A 119 -0.75 -17.28 -15.68
N THR A 120 0.35 -16.63 -15.25
CA THR A 120 1.64 -16.65 -15.99
C THR A 120 2.84 -17.13 -15.17
N GLY A 121 2.80 -17.08 -13.83
CA GLY A 121 3.94 -17.40 -12.97
C GLY A 121 3.96 -18.85 -12.45
N PHE A 122 2.90 -19.27 -11.78
CA PHE A 122 2.78 -20.55 -11.08
C PHE A 122 1.80 -21.50 -11.77
N ASN A 123 1.90 -21.58 -13.11
CA ASN A 123 1.07 -22.49 -13.89
C ASN A 123 1.41 -23.96 -13.53
N GLY A 124 0.40 -24.75 -13.17
CA GLY A 124 0.57 -26.14 -12.75
C GLY A 124 0.81 -26.34 -11.25
N SER A 125 0.35 -25.43 -10.38
CA SER A 125 0.39 -25.66 -8.93
C SER A 125 -0.29 -26.98 -8.54
N PRO A 126 0.29 -27.78 -7.63
CA PRO A 126 -0.31 -29.03 -7.20
C PRO A 126 -1.73 -28.83 -6.66
N ALA A 127 -2.68 -29.65 -7.08
CA ALA A 127 -4.06 -29.57 -6.59
C ALA A 127 -4.17 -29.94 -5.11
N THR A 128 -3.33 -30.89 -4.67
CA THR A 128 -3.29 -31.42 -3.30
C THR A 128 -1.85 -31.77 -2.92
N VAL A 129 -1.43 -31.41 -1.72
CA VAL A 129 -0.11 -31.77 -1.17
C VAL A 129 -0.28 -32.32 0.24
N ASN A 130 0.32 -33.48 0.53
CA ASN A 130 0.29 -34.05 1.87
C ASN A 130 1.33 -33.37 2.76
N ILE A 131 0.93 -32.99 3.96
CA ILE A 131 1.78 -32.28 4.93
C ILE A 131 1.84 -33.10 6.22
N PRO A 132 2.96 -33.11 6.97
CA PRO A 132 3.00 -33.71 8.29
C PRO A 132 2.00 -33.07 9.26
N VAL A 133 1.44 -33.88 10.16
CA VAL A 133 0.32 -33.50 11.04
C VAL A 133 0.66 -32.29 11.91
N TRP A 134 1.87 -32.25 12.47
CA TRP A 134 2.32 -31.14 13.32
C TRP A 134 2.32 -29.81 12.55
N TRP A 135 2.91 -29.78 11.35
CA TRP A 135 3.00 -28.55 10.57
C TRP A 135 1.64 -28.08 10.06
N TYR A 136 0.75 -29.00 9.72
CA TYR A 136 -0.63 -28.67 9.39
C TYR A 136 -1.32 -27.94 10.56
N ALA A 137 -1.17 -28.44 11.78
CA ALA A 137 -1.72 -27.81 12.98
C ALA A 137 -1.11 -26.41 13.23
N VAL A 138 0.20 -26.27 13.09
CA VAL A 138 0.90 -24.97 13.21
C VAL A 138 0.39 -23.96 12.19
N LEU A 139 0.22 -24.35 10.93
CA LEU A 139 -0.31 -23.48 9.88
C LEU A 139 -1.75 -23.06 10.17
N ALA A 140 -2.60 -24.01 10.58
CA ALA A 140 -4.00 -23.74 10.95
C ALA A 140 -4.07 -22.71 12.09
N MET A 141 -3.36 -22.98 13.18
CA MET A 141 -3.35 -22.11 14.36
C MET A 141 -2.81 -20.72 14.05
N THR A 142 -1.70 -20.64 13.31
CA THR A 142 -1.08 -19.37 12.95
C THR A 142 -1.99 -18.52 12.06
N SER A 143 -2.61 -19.13 11.04
CA SER A 143 -3.57 -18.42 10.17
C SER A 143 -4.79 -17.91 10.95
N GLY A 144 -5.33 -18.70 11.87
CA GLY A 144 -6.45 -18.30 12.72
C GLY A 144 -6.09 -17.16 13.67
N PHE A 145 -4.91 -17.21 14.29
CA PHE A 145 -4.43 -16.15 15.18
C PHE A 145 -4.20 -14.83 14.44
N ASN A 146 -3.53 -14.87 13.28
CA ASN A 146 -3.32 -13.67 12.46
C ASN A 146 -4.64 -13.02 12.05
N HIS A 147 -5.62 -13.81 11.62
CA HIS A 147 -6.93 -13.31 11.22
C HIS A 147 -7.65 -12.62 12.40
N ALA A 148 -7.69 -13.28 13.56
CA ALA A 148 -8.29 -12.70 14.76
C ALA A 148 -7.57 -11.42 15.23
N ALA A 149 -6.24 -11.36 15.09
CA ALA A 149 -5.47 -10.17 15.44
C ALA A 149 -5.79 -8.99 14.51
N ILE A 150 -5.92 -9.22 13.20
CA ILE A 150 -6.27 -8.19 12.22
C ILE A 150 -7.70 -7.69 12.45
N GLU A 151 -8.66 -8.58 12.71
CA GLU A 151 -10.04 -8.21 13.05
C GLU A 151 -10.14 -7.41 14.36
N GLY A 152 -9.20 -7.59 15.28
CA GLY A 152 -9.12 -6.85 16.53
C GLY A 152 -8.51 -5.45 16.42
N LEU A 153 -7.88 -5.10 15.30
CA LEU A 153 -7.31 -3.77 15.09
C LEU A 153 -8.42 -2.77 14.66
N PRO A 154 -8.44 -1.54 15.21
CA PRO A 154 -9.32 -0.49 14.69
C PRO A 154 -8.99 -0.20 13.22
N SER A 155 -9.96 0.32 12.45
CA SER A 155 -9.91 0.55 10.99
C SER A 155 -8.89 1.61 10.52
N ALA A 156 -7.66 1.60 11.05
CA ALA A 156 -6.53 2.41 10.60
C ALA A 156 -6.14 2.14 9.13
N SER A 157 -6.63 1.04 8.54
CA SER A 157 -6.58 0.78 7.10
C SER A 157 -7.11 1.94 6.27
N ASP A 158 -8.11 2.67 6.78
CA ASP A 158 -8.76 3.76 6.03
C ASP A 158 -7.86 5.00 5.96
N MET A 159 -7.05 5.27 7.00
CA MET A 159 -6.17 6.45 7.02
C MET A 159 -4.96 6.27 6.10
N ARG A 160 -4.36 5.07 6.09
CA ARG A 160 -3.21 4.79 5.21
C ARG A 160 -3.62 4.71 3.75
N THR A 161 -4.79 4.14 3.46
CA THR A 161 -5.35 4.17 2.11
C THR A 161 -5.71 5.59 1.71
N PHE A 162 -6.20 6.43 2.64
CA PHE A 162 -6.40 7.85 2.43
C PHE A 162 -5.12 8.59 2.08
N GLU A 163 -4.06 8.42 2.85
CA GLU A 163 -2.78 9.05 2.55
C GLU A 163 -2.21 8.60 1.20
N GLN A 164 -2.36 7.31 0.85
CA GLN A 164 -1.91 6.80 -0.44
C GLN A 164 -2.73 7.37 -1.62
N GLN A 165 -4.06 7.42 -1.49
CA GLN A 165 -4.93 7.97 -2.52
C GLN A 165 -4.75 9.49 -2.66
N ALA A 166 -4.64 10.21 -1.55
CA ALA A 166 -4.33 11.64 -1.53
C ALA A 166 -3.02 11.98 -2.25
N ARG A 167 -2.01 11.08 -2.19
CA ARG A 167 -0.74 11.27 -2.91
C ARG A 167 -0.83 10.98 -4.41
N LEU A 168 -1.75 10.11 -4.83
CA LEU A 168 -1.97 9.79 -6.24
C LEU A 168 -2.87 10.82 -6.93
N ALA A 169 -3.66 11.58 -6.17
CA ALA A 169 -4.51 12.66 -6.68
C ALA A 169 -3.67 13.81 -7.27
N THR A 170 -3.46 13.82 -8.58
CA THR A 170 -2.70 14.86 -9.29
C THR A 170 -3.43 15.29 -10.56
N ILE A 171 -3.01 16.40 -11.18
CA ILE A 171 -3.56 16.89 -12.45
C ILE A 171 -2.77 16.25 -13.59
N ALA A 172 -3.37 15.28 -14.30
CA ALA A 172 -2.74 14.61 -15.42
C ALA A 172 -2.94 15.37 -16.74
N ASP A 173 -4.10 16.01 -16.95
CA ASP A 173 -4.37 16.81 -18.15
C ASP A 173 -3.51 18.11 -18.19
N PRO A 174 -2.61 18.27 -19.18
CA PRO A 174 -1.82 19.49 -19.32
C PRO A 174 -2.67 20.75 -19.57
N ARG A 175 -3.84 20.63 -20.19
CA ARG A 175 -4.74 21.77 -20.45
C ARG A 175 -5.38 22.28 -19.17
N LEU A 176 -5.84 21.37 -18.32
CA LEU A 176 -6.38 21.73 -17.00
C LEU A 176 -5.31 22.37 -16.13
N ARG A 177 -4.07 21.84 -16.15
CA ARG A 177 -2.94 22.43 -15.42
C ARG A 177 -2.64 23.86 -15.86
N GLN A 178 -2.74 24.15 -17.17
CA GLN A 178 -2.62 25.51 -17.68
C GLN A 178 -3.77 26.40 -17.18
N GLU A 179 -5.02 25.93 -17.26
CA GLU A 179 -6.20 26.67 -16.78
C GLU A 179 -6.10 27.03 -15.29
N VAL A 180 -5.58 26.10 -14.46
CA VAL A 180 -5.31 26.35 -13.03
C VAL A 180 -4.25 27.45 -12.83
N SER A 181 -3.18 27.44 -13.61
CA SER A 181 -2.14 28.49 -13.53
C SER A 181 -2.66 29.86 -13.99
N GLU A 182 -3.50 29.87 -15.03
CA GLU A 182 -4.15 31.09 -15.51
C GLU A 182 -5.12 31.66 -14.46
N PHE A 183 -5.91 30.80 -13.80
CA PHE A 183 -6.77 31.23 -12.70
C PHE A 183 -5.96 31.77 -11.51
N PHE A 184 -4.87 31.10 -11.16
CA PHE A 184 -4.00 31.52 -10.07
C PHE A 184 -3.40 32.91 -10.30
N SER A 185 -2.91 33.18 -11.51
CA SER A 185 -2.31 34.47 -11.88
C SER A 185 -3.33 35.59 -12.07
N GLN A 186 -4.48 35.31 -12.69
CA GLN A 186 -5.45 36.34 -13.09
C GLN A 186 -6.52 36.64 -12.04
N CYS A 187 -6.83 35.68 -11.15
CA CYS A 187 -7.87 35.83 -10.15
C CYS A 187 -7.31 35.85 -8.72
N PHE A 188 -6.60 34.79 -8.32
CA PHE A 188 -6.17 34.62 -6.93
C PHE A 188 -5.15 35.67 -6.48
N ILE A 189 -4.13 35.95 -7.29
CA ILE A 189 -3.07 36.92 -6.90
C ILE A 189 -3.61 38.34 -6.75
N PRO A 190 -4.39 38.89 -7.70
CA PRO A 190 -5.02 40.19 -7.54
C PRO A 190 -5.97 40.25 -6.33
N ALA A 191 -6.76 39.19 -6.08
CA ALA A 191 -7.66 39.12 -4.94
C ALA A 191 -6.89 39.13 -3.60
N ARG A 192 -5.83 38.33 -3.49
CA ARG A 192 -4.99 38.25 -2.30
C ARG A 192 -4.24 39.56 -2.05
N SER A 193 -3.71 40.20 -3.09
CA SER A 193 -3.07 41.51 -2.97
C SER A 193 -4.04 42.53 -2.41
N ARG A 194 -5.24 42.66 -2.98
CA ARG A 194 -6.28 43.57 -2.46
C ARG A 194 -6.65 43.26 -1.01
N PHE A 195 -6.78 41.99 -0.65
CA PHE A 195 -7.13 41.59 0.71
C PHE A 195 -6.04 41.96 1.72
N GLN A 196 -4.78 41.83 1.34
CA GLN A 196 -3.63 42.24 2.16
C GLN A 196 -3.51 43.76 2.28
N ASP A 197 -3.89 44.50 1.24
CA ASP A 197 -3.86 45.96 1.21
C ASP A 197 -5.03 46.59 2.01
N GLU A 198 -6.24 46.07 1.82
CA GLU A 198 -7.46 46.62 2.44
C GLU A 198 -7.65 46.16 3.89
N GLN A 199 -7.10 45.00 4.26
CA GLN A 199 -7.29 44.32 5.56
C GLN A 199 -8.71 44.47 6.12
N PRO A 200 -9.73 44.02 5.38
CA PRO A 200 -11.12 44.30 5.73
C PRO A 200 -11.49 43.64 7.06
N GLY A 201 -11.57 44.43 8.13
CA GLY A 201 -12.05 44.02 9.47
C GLY A 201 -13.57 43.88 9.53
N VAL A 202 -14.18 43.28 8.51
CA VAL A 202 -15.64 43.17 8.38
C VAL A 202 -16.11 41.92 9.10
N ALA A 203 -17.16 42.03 9.93
CA ALA A 203 -17.72 40.91 10.70
C ALA A 203 -18.08 39.69 9.82
N ALA A 204 -18.43 39.91 8.56
CA ALA A 204 -18.69 38.86 7.57
C ALA A 204 -17.43 38.02 7.25
N VAL A 205 -16.26 38.66 7.12
CA VAL A 205 -14.98 37.98 6.89
C VAL A 205 -14.57 37.18 8.12
N THR A 206 -14.75 37.75 9.31
CA THR A 206 -14.50 37.03 10.58
C THR A 206 -15.40 35.79 10.71
N ALA A 207 -16.68 35.89 10.35
CA ALA A 207 -17.60 34.74 10.37
C ALA A 207 -17.17 33.62 9.39
N LEU A 208 -16.68 33.99 8.20
CA LEU A 208 -16.13 33.03 7.23
C LEU A 208 -14.86 32.35 7.76
N LEU A 209 -13.93 33.11 8.32
CA LEU A 209 -12.70 32.58 8.93
C LEU A 209 -12.99 31.65 10.12
N THR A 210 -14.03 31.92 10.92
CA THR A 210 -14.45 30.99 11.99
C THR A 210 -15.06 29.70 11.47
N THR A 211 -15.64 29.71 10.27
CA THR A 211 -16.33 28.55 9.69
C THR A 211 -15.39 27.67 8.85
N TYR A 212 -14.48 28.28 8.10
CA TYR A 212 -13.60 27.62 7.12
C TYR A 212 -12.12 27.57 7.53
N GLY A 213 -11.77 28.19 8.66
CA GLY A 213 -10.41 28.22 9.20
C GLY A 213 -9.64 29.49 8.84
N ALA A 214 -8.60 29.79 9.64
CA ALA A 214 -7.77 30.97 9.47
C ALA A 214 -6.94 30.94 8.17
N ASP A 215 -6.63 29.75 7.66
CA ASP A 215 -5.85 29.52 6.44
C ASP A 215 -6.70 29.57 5.15
N ASP A 216 -7.99 29.89 5.24
CA ASP A 216 -8.85 30.00 4.06
C ASP A 216 -8.39 31.04 3.02
N PRO A 217 -7.80 32.20 3.37
CA PRO A 217 -7.29 33.16 2.38
C PRO A 217 -6.04 32.69 1.61
N ASP A 218 -5.39 31.60 2.02
CA ASP A 218 -4.11 31.14 1.46
C ASP A 218 -4.23 30.17 0.28
N TRP A 219 -5.45 29.87 -0.16
CA TRP A 219 -5.69 28.98 -1.32
C TRP A 219 -6.67 29.60 -2.33
N MET A 220 -6.57 29.15 -3.58
CA MET A 220 -7.27 29.76 -4.72
C MET A 220 -8.80 29.71 -4.66
N GLY A 221 -9.38 28.74 -3.96
CA GLY A 221 -10.83 28.59 -3.84
C GLY A 221 -11.45 29.26 -2.62
N SER A 222 -10.70 30.12 -1.92
CA SER A 222 -11.11 30.78 -0.67
C SER A 222 -12.56 31.27 -0.70
N HIS A 223 -13.28 30.94 0.37
CA HIS A 223 -14.63 31.43 0.62
C HIS A 223 -14.63 32.93 0.90
N VAL A 224 -13.57 33.44 1.53
CA VAL A 224 -13.38 34.89 1.73
C VAL A 224 -13.41 35.64 0.39
N TYR A 225 -12.68 35.17 -0.62
CA TYR A 225 -12.66 35.84 -1.94
C TYR A 225 -13.93 35.60 -2.77
N ARG A 226 -14.62 34.47 -2.56
CA ARG A 226 -15.86 34.13 -3.29
C ARG A 226 -17.08 34.88 -2.76
N ASP A 227 -17.16 35.10 -1.45
CA ASP A 227 -18.38 35.60 -0.80
C ASP A 227 -18.27 37.05 -0.32
N THR A 228 -17.08 37.62 -0.32
CA THR A 228 -16.88 39.06 -0.09
C THR A 228 -17.01 39.84 -1.40
N ALA A 229 -17.83 40.89 -1.39
CA ALA A 229 -17.99 41.75 -2.55
C ALA A 229 -16.71 42.55 -2.85
N GLY A 230 -16.37 42.73 -4.13
CA GLY A 230 -15.15 43.43 -4.58
C GLY A 230 -13.94 42.53 -4.86
N TYR A 231 -14.09 41.21 -4.66
CA TYR A 231 -13.09 40.18 -4.96
C TYR A 231 -13.52 39.37 -6.18
N TYR A 232 -13.81 38.06 -6.06
CA TYR A 232 -14.07 37.21 -7.22
C TYR A 232 -15.38 37.50 -7.96
N ASP A 233 -16.29 38.24 -7.34
CA ASP A 233 -17.51 38.75 -7.96
C ASP A 233 -17.23 39.84 -9.01
N THR A 234 -16.21 40.67 -8.78
CA THR A 234 -15.84 41.81 -9.65
C THR A 234 -14.58 41.57 -10.48
N LEU A 235 -13.66 40.75 -9.99
CA LEU A 235 -12.42 40.40 -10.69
C LEU A 235 -12.71 39.53 -11.90
N ARG A 236 -12.02 39.81 -13.00
CA ARG A 236 -12.21 39.18 -14.30
C ARG A 236 -10.86 38.88 -14.97
N PRO A 237 -10.77 37.79 -15.75
CA PRO A 237 -9.56 37.44 -16.47
C PRO A 237 -9.25 38.48 -17.56
N ALA A 238 -7.95 38.70 -17.79
CA ALA A 238 -7.47 39.61 -18.82
C ALA A 238 -7.68 39.02 -20.23
N ASN A 239 -7.65 37.69 -20.34
CA ASN A 239 -7.79 36.95 -21.58
C ASN A 239 -9.13 36.20 -21.66
N GLN A 240 -9.52 35.80 -22.86
CA GLN A 240 -10.71 34.97 -23.08
C GLN A 240 -10.43 33.54 -22.60
N ILE A 241 -11.40 32.91 -21.93
CA ILE A 241 -11.24 31.55 -21.41
C ILE A 241 -11.98 30.56 -22.32
N PRO A 242 -11.30 29.57 -22.91
CA PRO A 242 -11.94 28.55 -23.72
C PRO A 242 -13.06 27.81 -22.97
N GLY A 243 -14.19 27.57 -23.62
CA GLY A 243 -15.37 26.92 -23.02
C GLY A 243 -16.41 27.89 -22.45
N TRP A 244 -16.09 29.18 -22.28
CA TRP A 244 -17.03 30.17 -21.78
C TRP A 244 -17.72 30.92 -22.92
N ALA A 245 -19.06 30.93 -22.94
CA ALA A 245 -19.81 31.68 -23.94
C ALA A 245 -19.65 33.20 -23.75
N TYR A 246 -19.55 33.92 -24.87
CA TYR A 246 -19.61 35.38 -24.91
C TYR A 246 -20.96 35.88 -24.41
N ASN A 247 -20.94 36.92 -23.57
CA ASN A 247 -22.15 37.57 -23.07
C ASN A 247 -22.05 39.08 -23.27
N ALA A 248 -22.90 39.65 -24.11
CA ALA A 248 -22.87 41.07 -24.47
C ALA A 248 -23.13 42.03 -23.29
N ALA A 249 -23.78 41.58 -22.21
CA ALA A 249 -23.98 42.39 -21.00
C ALA A 249 -22.75 42.42 -20.08
N ARG A 250 -21.84 41.45 -20.24
CA ARG A 250 -20.66 41.25 -19.40
C ARG A 250 -19.38 41.64 -20.14
N ASP A 251 -19.24 41.21 -21.39
CA ASP A 251 -18.05 41.34 -22.22
C ASP A 251 -18.15 42.59 -23.12
N THR A 252 -18.33 43.76 -22.51
CA THR A 252 -18.52 45.05 -23.22
C THR A 252 -17.27 45.57 -23.91
N GLU A 253 -16.11 44.91 -23.71
CA GLU A 253 -14.82 45.31 -24.27
C GLU A 253 -14.65 44.91 -25.75
N TYR A 254 -15.58 44.14 -26.30
CA TYR A 254 -15.57 43.66 -27.68
C TYR A 254 -16.60 44.38 -28.54
N ASP A 255 -16.29 44.56 -29.82
CA ASP A 255 -17.24 45.09 -30.80
C ASP A 255 -18.42 44.11 -30.97
N PRO A 256 -19.67 44.54 -30.70
CA PRO A 256 -20.86 43.71 -30.90
C PRO A 256 -21.01 43.16 -32.32
N ALA A 257 -20.41 43.80 -33.33
CA ALA A 257 -20.43 43.36 -34.72
C ALA A 257 -19.51 42.16 -35.01
N SER A 258 -18.52 41.90 -34.15
CA SER A 258 -17.59 40.77 -34.28
C SER A 258 -17.33 40.13 -32.90
N PRO A 259 -18.28 39.34 -32.37
CA PRO A 259 -18.13 38.74 -31.05
C PRO A 259 -16.97 37.75 -31.04
N PRO A 260 -16.19 37.69 -29.95
CA PRO A 260 -15.14 36.70 -29.81
C PRO A 260 -15.72 35.29 -29.69
N ALA A 261 -14.90 34.29 -30.04
CA ALA A 261 -15.27 32.88 -29.92
C ALA A 261 -15.53 32.47 -28.45
N TRP A 262 -14.90 33.15 -27.49
CA TRP A 262 -14.99 32.86 -26.06
C TRP A 262 -15.16 34.15 -25.25
N GLY A 263 -15.91 34.06 -24.15
CA GLY A 263 -16.18 35.15 -23.21
C GLY A 263 -15.21 35.23 -22.03
N LYS A 264 -15.41 36.24 -21.19
CA LYS A 264 -14.62 36.48 -19.96
C LYS A 264 -15.50 36.35 -18.71
N PRO A 265 -15.62 35.16 -18.10
CA PRO A 265 -16.41 34.97 -16.88
C PRO A 265 -15.85 35.78 -15.71
N THR A 266 -16.66 36.00 -14.67
CA THR A 266 -16.11 36.47 -13.39
C THR A 266 -15.31 35.37 -12.72
N CYS A 267 -14.33 35.71 -11.88
CA CYS A 267 -13.53 34.70 -11.17
C CYS A 267 -14.42 33.78 -10.31
N LYS A 268 -15.54 34.29 -9.77
CA LYS A 268 -16.54 33.50 -9.04
C LYS A 268 -17.24 32.48 -9.93
N GLN A 269 -17.64 32.87 -11.15
CA GLN A 269 -18.24 31.96 -12.12
C GLN A 269 -17.22 30.93 -12.61
N TRP A 270 -16.00 31.37 -12.91
CA TRP A 270 -14.94 30.48 -13.38
C TRP A 270 -14.59 29.39 -12.37
N TRP A 271 -14.55 29.72 -11.08
CA TRP A 271 -14.31 28.75 -10.02
C TRP A 271 -15.52 27.86 -9.72
N GLY A 272 -16.70 28.46 -9.56
CA GLY A 272 -17.87 27.84 -8.92
C GLY A 272 -18.93 27.25 -9.85
N ASP A 273 -18.78 27.31 -11.17
CA ASP A 273 -19.76 26.70 -12.08
C ASP A 273 -19.81 25.17 -11.97
N GLY A 274 -21.02 24.61 -11.92
CA GLY A 274 -21.25 23.19 -11.66
C GLY A 274 -20.97 22.25 -12.83
N THR A 275 -20.74 22.78 -14.04
CA THR A 275 -20.53 21.98 -15.26
C THR A 275 -19.18 22.25 -15.94
N ILE A 276 -18.77 23.52 -16.00
CA ILE A 276 -17.53 23.94 -16.66
C ILE A 276 -16.54 24.62 -15.73
N GLY A 277 -16.88 24.74 -14.43
CA GLY A 277 -16.05 25.43 -13.44
C GLY A 277 -14.77 24.67 -13.10
N LEU A 278 -13.75 25.44 -12.71
CA LEU A 278 -12.43 24.92 -12.40
C LEU A 278 -12.46 23.91 -11.24
N ARG A 279 -13.28 24.18 -10.20
CA ARG A 279 -13.45 23.27 -9.06
C ARG A 279 -13.99 21.91 -9.48
N LYS A 280 -15.01 21.88 -10.35
CA LYS A 280 -15.61 20.65 -10.90
C LYS A 280 -14.59 19.83 -11.67
N LYS A 281 -13.84 20.48 -12.58
CA LYS A 281 -12.78 19.83 -13.37
C LYS A 281 -11.66 19.25 -12.49
N LEU A 282 -11.27 19.97 -11.43
CA LEU A 282 -10.27 19.48 -10.47
C LEU A 282 -10.75 18.24 -9.71
N ILE A 283 -12.02 18.20 -9.32
CA ILE A 283 -12.61 17.04 -8.63
C ILE A 283 -12.72 15.84 -9.57
N ASP A 284 -13.20 16.06 -10.80
CA ASP A 284 -13.34 14.99 -11.80
C ASP A 284 -11.96 14.40 -12.17
N GLU A 285 -10.92 15.23 -12.27
CA GLU A 285 -9.54 14.79 -12.50
C GLU A 285 -8.95 14.06 -11.28
N ALA A 286 -9.28 14.50 -10.06
CA ALA A 286 -8.89 13.83 -8.82
C ALA A 286 -9.48 12.41 -8.78
N ASP A 287 -10.76 12.27 -9.13
CA ASP A 287 -11.43 10.97 -9.14
C ASP A 287 -10.96 10.09 -10.30
N ALA A 288 -10.55 10.67 -11.43
CA ALA A 288 -9.96 9.93 -12.54
C ALA A 288 -8.55 9.40 -12.19
N THR A 289 -7.73 10.21 -11.51
CA THR A 289 -6.32 9.86 -11.21
C THR A 289 -6.20 9.06 -9.90
N SER A 290 -7.08 9.31 -8.95
CA SER A 290 -7.22 8.59 -7.68
C SER A 290 -8.67 8.14 -7.51
N ALA A 291 -8.99 6.99 -8.11
CA ALA A 291 -10.32 6.41 -8.09
C ALA A 291 -10.94 6.42 -6.69
N GLY A 292 -12.02 7.20 -6.54
CA GLY A 292 -12.85 7.29 -5.34
C GLY A 292 -12.40 8.30 -4.28
N PHE A 293 -11.39 9.15 -4.55
CA PHE A 293 -10.87 10.09 -3.55
C PHE A 293 -11.93 11.10 -3.04
N SER A 294 -12.84 11.56 -3.90
CA SER A 294 -13.96 12.40 -3.44
C SER A 294 -14.90 11.67 -2.48
N GLY A 295 -15.23 10.40 -2.76
CA GLY A 295 -16.01 9.55 -1.87
C GLY A 295 -15.29 9.19 -0.56
N LEU A 296 -13.96 9.12 -0.60
CA LEU A 296 -13.12 8.86 0.56
C LEU A 296 -13.13 10.05 1.55
N VAL A 297 -13.03 11.28 1.04
CA VAL A 297 -13.15 12.49 1.86
C VAL A 297 -14.53 12.57 2.50
N VAL A 298 -15.58 12.15 1.79
CA VAL A 298 -16.95 12.05 2.33
C VAL A 298 -17.05 10.99 3.43
N ALA A 299 -16.38 9.85 3.29
CA ALA A 299 -16.41 8.75 4.25
C ALA A 299 -15.61 9.04 5.53
N VAL A 300 -14.45 9.69 5.42
CA VAL A 300 -13.57 10.01 6.56
C VAL A 300 -14.04 11.27 7.31
N ALA A 301 -14.72 12.19 6.62
CA ALA A 301 -15.21 13.44 7.19
C ALA A 301 -16.69 13.67 6.86
N PRO A 302 -17.63 12.81 7.33
CA PRO A 302 -19.06 12.92 7.02
C PRO A 302 -19.73 14.13 7.70
N ALA A 303 -19.08 14.70 8.73
CA ALA A 303 -19.57 15.87 9.46
C ALA A 303 -19.26 17.21 8.77
N LEU A 304 -18.41 17.22 7.74
CA LEU A 304 -18.13 18.43 6.96
C LEU A 304 -19.26 18.67 5.95
N ALA A 305 -19.66 19.93 5.76
CA ALA A 305 -20.60 20.29 4.71
C ALA A 305 -20.02 19.92 3.33
N GLY A 306 -20.87 19.49 2.38
CA GLY A 306 -20.42 19.03 1.06
C GLY A 306 -19.47 19.99 0.33
N GLU A 307 -19.61 21.30 0.55
CA GLU A 307 -18.66 22.32 0.08
C GLU A 307 -17.23 22.11 0.62
N GLN A 308 -17.07 21.87 1.92
CA GLN A 308 -15.75 21.67 2.55
C GLN A 308 -15.11 20.34 2.11
N GLN A 309 -15.91 19.33 1.78
CA GLN A 309 -15.42 18.05 1.24
C GLN A 309 -14.85 18.24 -0.17
N HIS A 310 -15.57 18.94 -1.04
CA HIS A 310 -15.10 19.27 -2.39
C HIS A 310 -13.86 20.17 -2.38
N ASP A 311 -13.74 21.06 -1.39
CA ASP A 311 -12.58 21.93 -1.23
C ASP A 311 -11.36 21.19 -0.70
N ALA A 312 -11.53 20.21 0.19
CA ALA A 312 -10.45 19.35 0.65
C ALA A 312 -9.86 18.52 -0.51
N VAL A 313 -10.71 18.02 -1.41
CA VAL A 313 -10.27 17.33 -2.63
C VAL A 313 -9.47 18.27 -3.53
N ALA A 314 -10.02 19.44 -3.85
CA ALA A 314 -9.35 20.41 -4.70
C ALA A 314 -8.01 20.87 -4.08
N ARG A 315 -7.97 21.19 -2.78
CA ARG A 315 -6.73 21.58 -2.07
C ARG A 315 -5.66 20.50 -2.14
N THR A 316 -6.03 19.23 -2.01
CA THR A 316 -5.09 18.10 -2.07
C THR A 316 -4.45 18.00 -3.47
N VAL A 317 -5.26 18.05 -4.52
CA VAL A 317 -4.80 17.99 -5.93
C VAL A 317 -3.88 19.17 -6.25
N LEU A 318 -4.27 20.38 -5.81
CA LEU A 318 -3.50 21.61 -6.02
C LEU A 318 -2.18 21.63 -5.25
N THR A 319 -2.13 20.98 -4.09
CA THR A 319 -0.88 20.81 -3.33
C THR A 319 0.09 19.87 -4.04
N ASN A 320 -0.44 18.81 -4.67
CA ASN A 320 0.37 17.86 -5.43
C ASN A 320 0.82 18.41 -6.80
N SER A 321 0.04 19.31 -7.39
CA SER A 321 0.33 19.99 -8.67
C SER A 321 0.26 21.51 -8.53
N PRO A 322 1.29 22.16 -7.98
CA PRO A 322 1.26 23.61 -7.77
C PRO A 322 1.22 24.37 -9.10
N PRO A 323 0.46 25.47 -9.20
CA PRO A 323 0.42 26.31 -10.39
C PRO A 323 1.79 26.95 -10.64
N SER A 324 2.36 26.73 -11.83
CA SER A 324 3.66 27.29 -12.21
C SER A 324 3.53 28.61 -12.96
N TRP A 325 4.29 29.62 -12.55
CA TRP A 325 4.30 30.98 -13.11
C TRP A 325 5.08 31.14 -14.44
N SER A 326 5.64 30.07 -15.00
CA SER A 326 6.42 30.12 -16.24
C SER A 326 6.14 28.92 -17.15
N ASN A 327 5.83 29.19 -18.42
CA ASN A 327 5.67 28.18 -19.48
C ASN A 327 6.97 27.36 -19.61
N ASN A 328 6.94 26.12 -19.12
CA ASN A 328 8.12 25.27 -19.01
C ASN A 328 8.52 24.58 -20.34
N ASP A 329 7.75 24.78 -21.42
CA ASP A 329 8.03 24.18 -22.74
C ASP A 329 9.33 24.70 -23.37
N LEU A 330 9.82 25.88 -22.96
CA LEU A 330 11.12 26.43 -23.40
C LEU A 330 12.31 25.94 -22.57
N VAL A 331 12.07 25.42 -21.37
CA VAL A 331 13.11 24.82 -20.49
C VAL A 331 13.29 23.33 -20.81
N ALA A 332 12.21 22.64 -21.18
CA ALA A 332 12.25 21.24 -21.58
C ALA A 332 12.88 21.02 -22.98
N ASN A 333 12.73 21.97 -23.92
CA ASN A 333 13.25 21.85 -25.28
C ASN A 333 14.68 22.41 -25.50
N ASN A 334 15.31 23.02 -24.48
CA ASN A 334 16.69 23.52 -24.59
C ASN A 334 17.73 22.66 -23.85
N THR A 335 17.32 21.49 -23.33
CA THR A 335 18.27 20.51 -22.76
C THR A 335 18.58 19.42 -23.77
N GLY A 336 19.23 19.81 -24.87
CA GLY A 336 19.98 18.89 -25.71
C GLY A 336 21.32 18.54 -25.07
N SER A 337 21.33 17.80 -23.96
CA SER A 337 22.52 17.05 -23.53
C SER A 337 22.18 15.97 -22.50
N THR A 338 22.55 14.76 -22.85
CA THR A 338 22.43 13.52 -22.08
C THR A 338 23.32 13.53 -20.84
N GLY A 339 22.75 13.48 -19.63
CA GLY A 339 23.52 13.18 -18.42
C GLY A 339 22.80 13.48 -17.10
N LEU A 340 22.73 12.48 -16.22
CA LEU A 340 22.14 12.53 -14.86
C LEU A 340 22.78 13.60 -13.93
N LEU A 341 23.95 14.14 -14.31
CA LEU A 341 24.71 15.12 -13.55
C LEU A 341 24.31 16.58 -13.85
N SER A 342 23.74 16.88 -15.03
CA SER A 342 23.34 18.26 -15.39
C SER A 342 21.96 18.66 -14.86
N THR A 343 21.10 17.68 -14.54
CA THR A 343 19.85 17.91 -13.79
C THR A 343 20.10 18.44 -12.38
N ALA A 344 21.20 18.03 -11.74
CA ALA A 344 21.57 18.53 -10.41
C ALA A 344 22.03 20.00 -10.45
N GLU A 345 22.78 20.42 -11.48
CA GLU A 345 23.24 21.81 -11.61
C GLU A 345 22.10 22.80 -11.91
N ASN A 346 21.08 22.39 -12.67
CA ASN A 346 19.92 23.24 -12.94
C ASN A 346 18.98 23.38 -11.72
N ILE A 347 18.95 22.39 -10.82
CA ILE A 347 18.24 22.48 -9.54
C ILE A 347 18.93 23.48 -8.60
N VAL A 348 20.26 23.59 -8.64
CA VAL A 348 21.01 24.54 -7.81
C VAL A 348 20.88 25.97 -8.33
N LYS A 349 20.88 26.19 -9.65
CA LYS A 349 20.69 27.53 -10.23
C LYS A 349 19.23 28.01 -10.27
N GLY A 350 18.26 27.09 -10.33
CA GLY A 350 16.83 27.39 -10.10
C GLY A 350 16.43 27.46 -8.62
N GLY A 351 17.33 27.06 -7.71
CA GLY A 351 17.06 26.91 -6.28
C GLY A 351 17.15 28.19 -5.43
N LEU A 352 17.28 29.37 -6.04
CA LEU A 352 17.35 30.65 -5.33
C LEU A 352 16.12 31.55 -5.51
N ALA A 353 15.09 31.10 -6.23
CA ALA A 353 13.81 31.78 -6.32
C ALA A 353 12.67 30.78 -6.12
N ALA A 354 12.19 30.70 -4.88
CA ALA A 354 11.00 29.97 -4.41
C ALA A 354 11.05 28.42 -4.47
N GLY A 355 11.14 27.79 -3.29
CA GLY A 355 10.51 26.47 -3.07
C GLY A 355 11.39 25.22 -3.09
N GLY A 356 12.70 25.33 -2.84
CA GLY A 356 13.66 24.21 -2.85
C GLY A 356 13.59 23.18 -1.72
N VAL A 357 12.42 22.88 -1.14
CA VAL A 357 12.27 21.86 -0.07
C VAL A 357 11.35 20.69 -0.47
N LEU A 358 10.63 20.77 -1.59
CA LEU A 358 9.54 19.81 -1.89
C LEU A 358 9.89 18.71 -2.90
N THR A 359 11.06 18.73 -3.53
CA THR A 359 11.42 17.70 -4.53
C THR A 359 12.25 16.53 -3.96
N ALA A 360 12.76 16.66 -2.73
CA ALA A 360 13.41 15.54 -2.03
C ALA A 360 12.38 14.50 -1.50
N SER A 361 11.16 14.93 -1.16
CA SER A 361 10.11 14.05 -0.61
C SER A 361 9.47 13.11 -1.64
N ALA A 362 9.52 13.44 -2.94
CA ALA A 362 9.00 12.58 -4.00
C ALA A 362 9.83 11.30 -4.21
N LEU A 363 11.17 11.39 -4.06
CA LEU A 363 12.07 10.25 -4.25
C LEU A 363 12.13 9.30 -3.03
N PHE A 364 11.87 9.81 -1.81
CA PHE A 364 11.71 8.96 -0.62
C PHE A 364 10.30 8.33 -0.50
N SER A 365 9.30 8.87 -1.19
CA SER A 365 7.91 8.36 -1.19
C SER A 365 7.72 7.15 -2.10
N VAL A 366 8.31 7.16 -3.30
CA VAL A 366 8.22 6.04 -4.26
C VAL A 366 8.94 4.80 -3.73
N THR A 367 9.99 4.98 -2.92
CA THR A 367 10.72 3.85 -2.31
C THR A 367 9.93 3.22 -1.18
N ILE A 368 9.22 3.99 -0.33
CA ILE A 368 8.40 3.42 0.75
C ILE A 368 7.19 2.65 0.21
N THR A 369 6.48 3.15 -0.81
CA THR A 369 5.35 2.40 -1.40
C THR A 369 5.80 1.15 -2.15
N ALA A 370 6.92 1.22 -2.87
CA ALA A 370 7.52 0.04 -3.52
C ALA A 370 7.99 -1.00 -2.48
N VAL A 371 8.61 -0.57 -1.38
CA VAL A 371 9.03 -1.45 -0.28
C VAL A 371 7.81 -2.09 0.40
N LEU A 372 6.77 -1.31 0.69
CA LEU A 372 5.55 -1.81 1.32
C LEU A 372 4.78 -2.80 0.43
N GLN A 373 4.84 -2.67 -0.89
CA GLN A 373 4.30 -3.66 -1.83
C GLN A 373 5.18 -4.90 -1.95
N ALA A 374 6.49 -4.79 -1.72
CA ALA A 374 7.43 -5.90 -1.78
C ALA A 374 7.48 -6.74 -0.49
N LEU A 375 7.16 -6.17 0.68
CA LEU A 375 7.18 -6.86 1.98
C LEU A 375 6.38 -8.20 1.99
N PRO A 376 5.11 -8.25 1.52
CA PRO A 376 4.35 -9.50 1.47
C PRO A 376 4.92 -10.51 0.47
N MET A 377 5.64 -10.02 -0.56
CA MET A 377 6.30 -10.90 -1.53
C MET A 377 7.52 -11.56 -0.90
N VAL A 378 8.34 -10.80 -0.16
CA VAL A 378 9.52 -11.32 0.56
C VAL A 378 9.09 -12.35 1.60
N GLN A 379 8.02 -12.09 2.38
CA GLN A 379 7.50 -13.06 3.34
C GLN A 379 7.08 -14.37 2.66
N ALA A 380 6.33 -14.31 1.55
CA ALA A 380 5.87 -15.51 0.85
C ALA A 380 7.02 -16.36 0.30
N VAL A 381 8.10 -15.73 -0.17
CA VAL A 381 9.32 -16.43 -0.64
C VAL A 381 10.16 -16.96 0.53
N LEU A 382 10.21 -16.24 1.66
CA LEU A 382 10.91 -16.71 2.85
C LEU A 382 10.22 -17.95 3.44
N LEU A 383 8.88 -17.93 3.54
CA LEU A 383 8.10 -19.07 3.99
C LEU A 383 8.23 -20.28 3.06
N LEU A 384 8.29 -20.08 1.74
CA LEU A 384 8.64 -21.13 0.78
C LEU A 384 9.95 -21.82 1.16
N GLY A 385 11.00 -21.02 1.40
CA GLY A 385 12.32 -21.51 1.77
C GLY A 385 12.31 -22.26 3.11
N ILE A 386 11.61 -21.75 4.11
CA ILE A 386 11.43 -22.43 5.40
C ILE A 386 10.75 -23.78 5.17
N TYR A 387 9.58 -23.82 4.52
CA TYR A 387 8.83 -25.06 4.32
C TYR A 387 9.64 -26.09 3.52
N ALA A 388 10.32 -25.68 2.46
CA ALA A 388 11.13 -26.59 1.65
C ALA A 388 12.31 -27.18 2.43
N LEU A 389 12.95 -26.41 3.33
CA LEU A 389 14.16 -26.85 4.05
C LEU A 389 13.87 -27.50 5.41
N LEU A 390 12.63 -27.48 5.89
CA LEU A 390 12.22 -28.17 7.12
C LEU A 390 12.62 -29.66 7.21
N PRO A 391 12.52 -30.51 6.15
CA PRO A 391 12.81 -31.94 6.32
C PRO A 391 14.30 -32.17 6.58
N MET A 392 15.18 -31.34 6.00
CA MET A 392 16.61 -31.35 6.30
C MET A 392 16.88 -30.97 7.76
N ILE A 393 16.24 -29.92 8.25
CA ILE A 393 16.41 -29.46 9.64
C ILE A 393 15.94 -30.54 10.62
N VAL A 394 14.80 -31.18 10.34
CA VAL A 394 14.25 -32.25 11.18
C VAL A 394 15.25 -33.40 11.34
N VAL A 395 15.87 -33.86 10.24
CA VAL A 395 16.89 -34.92 10.28
C VAL A 395 18.16 -34.47 10.99
N LEU A 396 18.67 -33.27 10.69
CA LEU A 396 19.89 -32.73 11.32
C LEU A 396 19.71 -32.46 12.82
N SER A 397 18.49 -32.15 13.27
CA SER A 397 18.15 -31.94 14.68
C SER A 397 18.06 -33.22 15.52
N ARG A 398 18.40 -34.37 14.91
CA ARG A 398 18.26 -35.71 15.47
C ARG A 398 16.88 -36.01 16.06
N TYR A 399 15.82 -35.51 15.42
CA TYR A 399 14.44 -35.67 15.88
C TYR A 399 14.20 -35.18 17.32
N SER A 400 14.88 -34.11 17.72
CA SER A 400 14.66 -33.50 19.04
C SER A 400 13.28 -32.81 19.11
N LEU A 401 12.62 -32.95 20.26
CA LEU A 401 11.32 -32.31 20.49
C LEU A 401 11.42 -30.77 20.53
N SER A 402 12.61 -30.25 20.90
CA SER A 402 12.91 -28.82 20.85
C SER A 402 12.79 -28.24 19.44
N MET A 403 13.13 -29.01 18.39
CA MET A 403 12.99 -28.55 17.02
C MET A 403 11.51 -28.33 16.64
N MET A 404 10.59 -29.15 17.12
CA MET A 404 9.16 -28.96 16.85
C MET A 404 8.68 -27.57 17.25
N VAL A 405 9.07 -27.14 18.46
CA VAL A 405 8.67 -25.86 19.03
C VAL A 405 9.39 -24.71 18.34
N VAL A 406 10.71 -24.80 18.16
CA VAL A 406 11.51 -23.74 17.51
C VAL A 406 11.06 -23.52 16.06
N GLY A 407 10.82 -24.59 15.31
CA GLY A 407 10.32 -24.49 13.95
C GLY A 407 8.89 -23.93 13.89
N ALA A 408 8.02 -24.29 14.84
CA ALA A 408 6.68 -23.71 14.93
C ALA A 408 6.74 -22.20 15.25
N MET A 409 7.59 -21.79 16.19
CA MET A 409 7.81 -20.38 16.51
C MET A 409 8.38 -19.59 15.33
N ALA A 410 9.29 -20.18 14.55
CA ALA A 410 9.87 -19.54 13.36
C ALA A 410 8.78 -19.29 12.30
N VAL A 411 7.96 -20.30 11.98
CA VAL A 411 6.84 -20.16 11.03
C VAL A 411 5.84 -19.11 11.54
N PHE A 412 5.47 -19.19 12.82
CA PHE A 412 4.55 -18.24 13.45
C PHE A 412 5.08 -16.79 13.36
N THR A 413 6.35 -16.56 13.70
CA THR A 413 6.94 -15.22 13.72
C THR A 413 6.92 -14.58 12.34
N VAL A 414 7.35 -15.32 11.31
CA VAL A 414 7.39 -14.82 9.94
C VAL A 414 5.97 -14.56 9.42
N LYS A 415 5.03 -15.45 9.72
CA LYS A 415 3.61 -15.26 9.40
C LYS A 415 3.02 -14.03 10.10
N PHE A 416 3.41 -13.77 11.35
CA PHE A 416 2.90 -12.67 12.15
C PHE A 416 3.37 -11.29 11.64
N TRP A 417 4.39 -11.23 10.78
CA TRP A 417 4.82 -9.96 10.16
C TRP A 417 3.69 -9.27 9.39
N SER A 418 2.77 -10.04 8.78
CA SER A 418 1.61 -9.46 8.08
C SER A 418 0.75 -8.60 9.00
N VAL A 419 0.55 -9.04 10.24
CA VAL A 419 -0.18 -8.31 11.28
C VAL A 419 0.57 -7.04 11.69
N LEU A 420 1.90 -7.13 11.83
CA LEU A 420 2.74 -5.96 12.15
C LEU A 420 2.72 -4.89 11.07
N TRP A 421 2.51 -5.25 9.81
CA TRP A 421 2.37 -4.27 8.72
C TRP A 421 0.98 -3.66 8.61
N TYR A 422 0.02 -4.23 9.34
CA TYR A 422 -1.33 -3.71 9.50
C TYR A 422 -1.41 -2.64 10.60
N LEU A 423 -0.48 -2.66 11.56
CA LEU A 423 -0.15 -1.52 12.44
C LEU A 423 0.50 -0.39 11.62
#